data_AF-A0A1Y4SY24-F1
#
_entry.id   AF-A0A1Y4SY24-F1
#
_cell.length_a   1.000
_cell.length_b   1.000
_cell.length_c   1.000
_cell.angle_alpha   90.00
_cell.angle_beta   90.00
_cell.angle_gamma   90.00
#
_symmetry.space_group_name_H-M   'P 1'
#
loop_
_entity.id
_entity.type
_entity.pdbx_description
1 polymer ?
#
loop_
_entity_poly.entity_id
_entity_poly.type
_entity_poly.pdbx_seq_one_letter_code
_entity_poly.pdbx_strand_id
1 'polypeptide(L)'
;LITGLKVLYAKKKVPEKFIVSHEVACLLGTLIHDERIYQLIEKKKGATNMSDYVLGIRKKGRNEGKRIGRNEGIMTTLIKQLNQKFGNLSKDTIKEIKRSNKKQLNSLTLHIFDIEKEEDIKEILHQSF
;
A
#
# COMPACT_ATOMS: atom_id res chain seq x y z
N LEU A 1 -6.00 19.53 -22.02
CA LEU A 1 -6.54 19.21 -20.67
C LEU A 1 -7.33 17.89 -20.60
N ILE A 2 -8.45 17.74 -21.34
CA ILE A 2 -9.33 16.54 -21.27
C ILE A 2 -8.58 15.21 -21.39
N THR A 3 -7.67 15.09 -22.35
CA THR A 3 -6.85 13.88 -22.51
C THR A 3 -6.01 13.57 -21.26
N GLY A 4 -5.47 14.60 -20.61
CA GLY A 4 -4.70 14.44 -19.37
C GLY A 4 -5.55 13.93 -18.20
N LEU A 5 -6.78 14.43 -18.06
CA LEU A 5 -7.72 13.91 -17.06
C LEU A 5 -8.06 12.44 -17.32
N LYS A 6 -8.34 12.07 -18.57
CA LYS A 6 -8.60 10.66 -18.94
C LYS A 6 -7.39 9.76 -18.61
N VAL A 7 -6.17 10.26 -18.79
CA VAL A 7 -4.93 9.54 -18.42
C VAL A 7 -4.78 9.44 -16.89
N LEU A 8 -4.98 10.52 -16.14
CA LEU A 8 -4.83 10.54 -14.70
C LEU A 8 -5.81 9.57 -14.01
N TYR A 9 -7.08 9.60 -14.41
CA TYR A 9 -8.14 8.72 -13.87
C TYR A 9 -8.22 7.34 -14.53
N ALA A 10 -7.16 6.91 -15.22
CA ALA A 10 -7.06 5.60 -15.85
C ALA A 10 -8.18 5.22 -16.84
N LYS A 11 -8.91 6.21 -17.37
CA LYS A 11 -9.87 6.05 -18.46
C LYS A 11 -9.19 5.98 -19.84
N LYS A 12 -7.89 6.29 -19.90
CA LYS A 12 -7.03 6.11 -21.07
C LYS A 12 -5.65 5.58 -20.64
N LYS A 13 -5.00 4.81 -21.52
CA LYS A 13 -3.60 4.39 -21.34
C LYS A 13 -2.70 5.61 -21.29
N VAL A 14 -1.64 5.54 -20.47
CA VAL A 14 -0.61 6.58 -20.41
C VAL A 14 0.19 6.50 -21.72
N PRO A 15 0.28 7.59 -22.52
CA PRO A 15 1.15 7.63 -23.69
C PRO A 15 2.63 7.51 -23.30
N GLU A 16 3.50 7.07 -24.21
CA GLU A 16 4.95 7.02 -23.95
C GLU A 16 5.54 8.42 -23.68
N LYS A 17 5.16 9.40 -24.50
CA LYS A 17 5.46 10.82 -24.28
C LYS A 17 4.16 11.61 -24.21
N PHE A 18 3.80 12.09 -23.04
CA PHE A 18 2.63 12.94 -22.82
C PHE A 18 3.08 14.35 -22.45
N ILE A 19 3.54 15.08 -23.46
CA ILE A 19 4.02 16.45 -23.29
C ILE A 19 2.84 17.42 -23.32
N VAL A 20 2.75 18.28 -22.31
CA VAL A 20 1.73 19.33 -22.20
C VAL A 20 2.37 20.67 -21.85
N SER A 21 1.64 21.78 -22.06
CA SER A 21 2.08 23.11 -21.63
C SER A 21 2.26 23.16 -20.11
N HIS A 22 2.98 24.17 -19.64
CA HIS A 22 3.25 24.34 -18.21
C HIS A 22 1.95 24.49 -17.40
N GLU A 23 1.00 25.28 -17.87
CA GLU A 23 -0.30 25.52 -17.21
C GLU A 23 -1.11 24.23 -17.11
N VAL A 24 -1.13 23.45 -18.19
CA VAL A 24 -1.82 22.15 -18.20
C VAL A 24 -1.11 21.17 -17.27
N ALA A 25 0.23 21.18 -17.21
CA ALA A 25 0.99 20.34 -16.29
C ALA A 25 0.67 20.69 -14.83
N CYS A 26 0.65 21.98 -14.47
CA CYS A 26 0.29 22.44 -13.13
C CYS A 26 -1.13 22.03 -12.74
N LEU A 27 -2.12 22.23 -13.64
CA LEU A 27 -3.51 21.80 -13.40
C LEU A 27 -3.66 20.28 -13.23
N LEU A 28 -2.89 19.48 -13.96
CA LEU A 28 -2.88 18.03 -13.76
C LEU A 28 -2.13 17.65 -12.48
N GLY A 29 -1.09 18.40 -12.12
CA GLY A 29 -0.28 18.25 -10.91
C GLY A 29 -1.08 18.48 -9.62
N THR A 30 -1.99 19.46 -9.59
CA THR A 30 -2.85 19.68 -8.43
C THR A 30 -3.78 18.49 -8.16
N LEU A 31 -4.15 17.75 -9.21
CA LEU A 31 -5.03 16.57 -9.13
C LEU A 31 -4.28 15.27 -8.78
N ILE A 32 -2.94 15.31 -8.73
CA ILE A 32 -2.11 14.12 -8.45
C ILE A 32 -2.09 13.75 -6.95
N HIS A 33 -2.61 14.61 -6.06
CA HIS A 33 -2.66 14.39 -4.61
C HIS A 33 -1.30 14.02 -3.97
N ASP A 34 -0.18 14.41 -4.60
CA ASP A 34 1.18 14.34 -4.04
C ASP A 34 1.83 15.72 -4.23
N GLU A 35 1.89 16.49 -3.15
CA GLU A 35 2.34 17.88 -3.15
C GLU A 35 3.77 18.03 -3.69
N ARG A 36 4.64 17.05 -3.43
CA ARG A 36 6.02 17.08 -3.92
C ARG A 36 6.06 17.02 -5.45
N ILE A 37 5.17 16.23 -6.05
CA ILE A 37 5.07 16.12 -7.50
C ILE A 37 4.57 17.44 -8.08
N TYR A 38 3.58 18.06 -7.45
CA TYR A 38 3.11 19.40 -7.86
C TYR A 38 4.24 20.42 -7.84
N GLN A 39 4.99 20.53 -6.73
CA GLN A 39 6.11 21.46 -6.58
C GLN A 39 7.22 21.22 -7.63
N LEU A 40 7.48 19.96 -8.00
CA LEU A 40 8.45 19.63 -9.06
C LEU A 40 7.97 20.10 -10.44
N ILE A 41 6.68 19.96 -10.74
CA ILE A 41 6.08 20.41 -12.00
C ILE A 41 6.09 21.94 -12.09
N GLU A 42 5.67 22.60 -11.01
CA GLU A 42 5.60 24.07 -10.92
C GLU A 42 6.97 24.72 -11.14
N LYS A 43 8.04 24.15 -10.56
CA LYS A 43 9.41 24.66 -10.74
C LYS A 43 9.95 24.53 -12.16
N LYS A 44 9.45 23.59 -12.97
CA LYS A 44 9.99 23.29 -14.31
C LYS A 44 9.70 24.37 -15.36
N LYS A 45 8.72 25.27 -15.11
CA LYS A 45 8.34 26.47 -15.91
C LYS A 45 8.13 26.29 -17.43
N GLY A 46 8.18 25.07 -17.96
CA GLY A 46 8.09 24.79 -19.40
C GLY A 46 7.29 23.53 -19.73
N ALA A 47 7.28 23.17 -21.01
CA ALA A 47 6.59 21.98 -21.49
C ALA A 47 7.05 20.74 -20.72
N THR A 48 6.08 19.99 -20.19
CA THR A 48 6.35 18.92 -19.23
C THR A 48 5.82 17.60 -19.75
N ASN A 49 6.67 16.57 -19.76
CA ASN A 49 6.22 15.20 -19.98
C ASN A 49 5.56 14.67 -18.71
N MET A 50 4.24 14.50 -18.77
CA MET A 50 3.43 14.03 -17.65
C MET A 50 3.42 12.50 -17.51
N SER A 51 3.93 11.75 -18.50
CA SER A 51 3.94 10.28 -18.47
C SER A 51 4.69 9.72 -17.28
N ASP A 52 5.87 10.27 -16.98
CA ASP A 52 6.74 9.77 -15.90
C ASP A 52 6.07 9.92 -14.53
N TYR A 53 5.44 11.06 -14.27
CA TYR A 53 4.72 11.32 -13.03
C TYR A 53 3.53 10.37 -12.87
N VAL A 54 2.69 10.24 -13.90
CA VAL A 54 1.50 9.36 -13.85
C VAL A 54 1.90 7.89 -13.66
N LEU A 55 2.92 7.41 -14.39
CA LEU A 55 3.41 6.04 -14.25
C LEU A 55 4.04 5.80 -12.86
N GLY A 56 4.79 6.77 -12.35
CA GLY A 56 5.38 6.72 -11.01
C GLY A 56 4.33 6.55 -9.91
N ILE A 57 3.27 7.37 -9.94
CA ILE A 57 2.15 7.29 -8.98
C ILE A 57 1.44 5.96 -9.07
N ARG A 58 1.12 5.50 -10.28
CA ARG A 58 0.47 4.18 -10.49
C ARG A 58 1.32 3.03 -9.96
N LYS A 59 2.64 3.06 -10.19
CA LYS A 59 3.57 2.05 -9.69
C LYS A 59 3.62 2.05 -8.16
N LYS A 60 3.70 3.23 -7.54
CA LYS A 60 3.67 3.40 -6.08
C LYS A 60 2.37 2.84 -5.49
N GLY A 61 1.22 3.23 -6.03
CA GLY A 61 -0.08 2.74 -5.60
C GLY A 61 -0.23 1.22 -5.76
N ARG A 62 0.23 0.65 -6.88
CA ARG A 62 0.22 -0.81 -7.09
C ARG A 62 1.12 -1.55 -6.09
N ASN A 63 2.30 -1.02 -5.82
CA ASN A 63 3.22 -1.64 -4.85
C ASN A 63 2.66 -1.57 -3.43
N GLU A 64 2.06 -0.43 -3.06
CA GLU A 64 1.41 -0.25 -1.77
C GLU A 64 0.21 -1.19 -1.62
N GLY A 65 -0.67 -1.27 -2.62
CA GLY A 65 -1.78 -2.21 -2.63
C GLY A 65 -1.34 -3.67 -2.54
N LYS A 66 -0.27 -4.07 -3.26
CA LYS A 66 0.33 -5.41 -3.12
C LYS A 66 0.86 -5.66 -1.71
N ARG A 67 1.47 -4.66 -1.08
CA ARG A 67 2.04 -4.76 0.28
C ARG A 67 0.92 -4.93 1.31
N ILE A 68 -0.11 -4.09 1.25
CA ILE A 68 -1.29 -4.14 2.14
C ILE A 68 -1.99 -5.49 1.97
N GLY A 69 -2.33 -5.87 0.73
CA GLY A 69 -3.04 -7.12 0.47
C GLY A 69 -2.26 -8.38 0.89
N ARG A 70 -0.92 -8.38 0.78
CA ARG A 70 -0.09 -9.47 1.32
C ARG A 70 -0.20 -9.56 2.84
N ASN A 71 -0.11 -8.43 3.54
CA ASN A 71 -0.23 -8.41 5.00
C ASN A 71 -1.65 -8.85 5.45
N GLU A 72 -2.70 -8.38 4.79
CA GLU A 72 -4.08 -8.80 5.05
C GLU A 72 -4.29 -10.30 4.81
N GLY A 73 -3.67 -10.85 3.75
CA GLY A 73 -3.71 -12.27 3.45
C GLY A 73 -3.02 -13.12 4.53
N ILE A 74 -1.84 -12.70 5.00
CA ILE A 74 -1.13 -13.37 6.11
C ILE A 74 -1.97 -13.32 7.39
N MET A 75 -2.44 -12.13 7.76
CA MET A 75 -3.27 -11.89 8.95
C MET A 75 -4.53 -12.76 8.96
N THR A 76 -5.28 -12.78 7.87
CA THR A 76 -6.49 -13.60 7.71
C THR A 76 -6.18 -15.09 7.85
N THR A 77 -5.08 -15.53 7.23
CA THR A 77 -4.65 -16.93 7.28
C THR A 77 -4.21 -17.34 8.68
N LEU A 78 -3.39 -16.54 9.35
CA LEU A 78 -2.96 -16.79 10.73
C LEU A 78 -4.16 -16.90 11.67
N ILE A 79 -5.11 -15.95 11.61
CA ILE A 79 -6.33 -16.00 12.43
C ILE A 79 -7.11 -17.29 12.16
N LYS A 80 -7.27 -17.70 10.89
CA LYS A 80 -7.98 -18.94 10.54
C LYS A 80 -7.29 -20.18 11.09
N GLN A 81 -5.98 -20.29 10.93
CA GLN A 81 -5.18 -21.44 11.39
C GLN A 81 -5.16 -21.54 12.91
N LEU A 82 -4.97 -20.41 13.60
CA LEU A 82 -4.97 -20.37 15.06
C LEU A 82 -6.37 -20.65 15.63
N ASN A 83 -7.43 -20.15 14.99
CA ASN A 83 -8.80 -20.53 15.37
C ASN A 83 -9.07 -22.02 15.16
N GLN A 84 -8.48 -22.62 14.12
CA GLN A 84 -8.60 -24.05 13.88
C GLN A 84 -7.85 -24.88 14.93
N LYS A 85 -6.69 -24.40 15.41
CA LYS A 85 -5.88 -25.08 16.44
C LYS A 85 -6.51 -24.99 17.84
N PHE A 86 -6.98 -23.81 18.24
CA PHE A 86 -7.38 -23.53 19.63
C PHE A 86 -8.90 -23.39 19.84
N GLY A 87 -9.71 -23.49 18.78
CA GLY A 87 -11.08 -23.00 18.79
C GLY A 87 -11.12 -21.48 18.63
N ASN A 88 -12.22 -20.83 18.98
CA ASN A 88 -12.32 -19.37 18.79
C ASN A 88 -11.33 -18.63 19.71
N LEU A 89 -10.33 -17.99 19.11
CA LEU A 89 -9.46 -17.02 19.77
C LEU A 89 -10.28 -15.90 20.42
N SER A 90 -9.76 -15.34 21.50
CA SER A 90 -10.37 -14.14 22.07
C SER A 90 -10.39 -12.98 21.07
N LYS A 91 -11.37 -12.08 21.26
CA LYS A 91 -11.49 -10.86 20.44
C LYS A 91 -10.24 -9.99 20.54
N ASP A 92 -9.55 -10.01 21.68
CA ASP A 92 -8.36 -9.20 21.92
C ASP A 92 -7.17 -9.74 21.13
N THR A 93 -6.94 -11.06 21.13
CA THR A 93 -5.88 -11.68 20.32
C THR A 93 -6.10 -11.47 18.82
N ILE A 94 -7.34 -11.61 18.35
CA ILE A 94 -7.68 -11.30 16.94
C ILE A 94 -7.36 -9.82 16.62
N LYS A 95 -7.65 -8.91 17.54
CA LYS A 95 -7.41 -7.47 17.37
C LYS A 95 -5.91 -7.15 17.36
N GLU A 96 -5.11 -7.83 18.16
CA GLU A 96 -3.65 -7.71 18.17
C GLU A 96 -3.04 -8.21 16.86
N ILE A 97 -3.42 -9.41 16.38
CA ILE A 97 -2.97 -9.92 15.07
C ILE A 97 -3.35 -8.92 13.97
N LYS A 98 -4.56 -8.33 14.03
CA LYS A 98 -5.01 -7.34 13.04
C LYS A 98 -4.23 -6.03 13.04
N ARG A 99 -3.64 -5.66 14.17
CA ARG A 99 -2.84 -4.44 14.33
C ARG A 99 -1.35 -4.68 14.14
N SER A 100 -0.95 -5.94 13.98
CA SER A 100 0.45 -6.35 13.88
C SER A 100 1.07 -5.91 12.56
N ASN A 101 2.30 -5.44 12.63
CA ASN A 101 3.09 -5.08 11.47
C ASN A 101 3.66 -6.34 10.78
N LYS A 102 4.28 -6.14 9.60
CA LYS A 102 4.81 -7.25 8.80
C LYS A 102 5.84 -8.12 9.56
N LYS A 103 6.74 -7.52 10.36
CA LYS A 103 7.75 -8.28 11.12
C LYS A 103 7.07 -9.18 12.15
N GLN A 104 6.10 -8.63 12.89
CA GLN A 104 5.34 -9.37 13.90
C GLN A 104 4.54 -10.52 13.26
N LEU A 105 3.82 -10.26 12.17
CA LEU A 105 3.09 -11.29 11.42
C LEU A 105 4.02 -12.39 10.87
N ASN A 106 5.20 -12.02 10.39
CA ASN A 106 6.21 -12.98 9.94
C ASN A 106 6.75 -13.83 11.10
N SER A 107 7.04 -13.23 12.25
CA SER A 107 7.47 -13.96 13.45
C SER A 107 6.41 -14.99 13.86
N LEU A 108 5.15 -14.55 13.95
CA LEU A 108 4.02 -15.43 14.27
C LEU A 108 3.84 -16.56 13.24
N THR A 109 4.14 -16.29 11.96
CA THR A 109 4.12 -17.32 10.91
C THR A 109 5.22 -18.37 11.11
N LEU A 110 6.43 -17.95 11.49
CA LEU A 110 7.56 -18.86 11.70
C LEU A 110 7.35 -19.76 12.92
N HIS A 111 6.76 -19.21 13.97
CA HIS A 111 6.54 -19.91 15.25
C HIS A 111 5.16 -20.55 15.37
N ILE A 112 4.36 -20.59 14.28
CA ILE A 112 2.95 -21.00 14.37
C ILE A 112 2.76 -22.42 14.95
N PHE A 113 3.71 -23.32 14.68
CA PHE A 113 3.66 -24.69 15.17
C PHE A 113 4.09 -24.82 16.63
N ASP A 114 4.87 -23.87 17.14
CA ASP A 114 5.42 -23.85 18.50
C ASP A 114 4.45 -23.24 19.53
N ILE A 115 3.34 -22.64 19.07
CA ILE A 115 2.31 -22.03 19.94
C ILE A 115 1.50 -23.14 20.59
N GLU A 116 1.47 -23.23 21.91
CA GLU A 116 0.73 -24.26 22.67
C GLU A 116 -0.51 -23.69 23.36
N LYS A 117 -0.57 -22.37 23.56
CA LYS A 117 -1.71 -21.63 24.14
C LYS A 117 -1.86 -20.24 23.55
N GLU A 118 -3.00 -19.60 23.79
CA GLU A 118 -3.30 -18.28 23.24
C GLU A 118 -2.32 -17.20 23.71
N GLU A 119 -1.78 -17.32 24.93
CA GLU A 119 -0.79 -16.38 25.48
C GLU A 119 0.51 -16.34 24.66
N ASP A 120 0.94 -17.46 24.08
CA ASP A 120 2.20 -17.53 23.32
C ASP A 120 2.12 -16.65 22.06
N ILE A 121 0.92 -16.46 21.49
CA ILE A 121 0.68 -15.54 20.37
C ILE A 121 1.10 -14.12 20.77
N LYS A 122 0.68 -13.67 21.95
CA LYS A 122 0.99 -12.32 22.44
C LYS A 122 2.47 -12.18 22.71
N GLU A 123 3.08 -13.18 23.34
CA GLU A 123 4.52 -13.21 23.59
C GLU A 123 5.30 -13.04 22.27
N ILE A 124 4.96 -13.81 21.23
CA ILE A 124 5.61 -13.72 19.91
C ILE A 124 5.38 -12.34 19.25
N LEU A 125 4.19 -11.77 19.36
CA LEU A 125 3.88 -10.45 18.77
C LEU A 125 4.56 -9.29 19.51
N HIS A 126 4.87 -9.45 20.80
CA HIS A 126 5.52 -8.44 21.63
C HIS A 126 7.03 -8.60 21.76
N GLN A 127 7.61 -9.69 21.25
CA GLN A 127 9.06 -9.82 21.11
C GLN A 127 9.62 -8.63 20.32
N SER A 128 10.58 -7.93 20.93
CA SER A 128 11.20 -6.75 20.34
C SER A 128 12.10 -7.14 19.16
N PHE A 129 11.86 -6.53 17.99
CA PHE A 129 12.63 -6.73 16.74
C PHE A 129 13.14 -5.41 16.15
#